data_AF-A0A2N1M3V5-F1
#
_entry.id   AF-A0A2N1M3V5-F1
#
_cell.length_a   1.000
_cell.length_b   1.000
_cell.length_c   1.000
_cell.angle_alpha   90.00
_cell.angle_beta   90.00
_cell.angle_gamma   90.00
#
_symmetry.space_group_name_H-M   'P 1'
#
loop_
_entity.id
_entity.type
_entity.pdbx_description
1 polymer ?
#
loop_
_entity_poly.entity_id
_entity_poly.type
_entity_poly.pdbx_seq_one_letter_code
_entity_poly.pdbx_strand_id
1 'polypeptide(L)'
;MLRKLSTGIKNNELETLKIIFNSCKYLESIKIWCGGKFLSEKQALDMTVKYSQNINELILYHKFTIQFNLLPEELESFFVTWTNRVPQKSLSLVIITYDEKDSLVKNDENIEIINKYIKLGVIKKFKATDFEEEEYNI
;
A
#
# COMPACT_ATOMS: atom_id res chain seq x y z
N MET A 1 -12.15 -7.58 17.88
CA MET A 1 -11.28 -8.18 16.84
C MET A 1 -10.69 -7.06 16.01
N LEU A 2 -9.38 -7.03 15.76
CA LEU A 2 -8.71 -5.91 15.09
C LEU A 2 -9.02 -5.91 13.59
N ARG A 3 -9.60 -4.82 13.08
CA ARG A 3 -9.96 -4.66 11.66
C ARG A 3 -9.14 -3.59 10.92
N LYS A 4 -8.58 -2.62 11.66
CA LYS A 4 -7.72 -1.55 11.12
C LYS A 4 -6.45 -1.44 11.96
N LEU A 5 -5.32 -1.22 11.30
CA LEU A 5 -4.02 -1.03 11.97
C LEU A 5 -3.22 0.06 11.24
N SER A 6 -2.54 0.89 12.02
CA SER A 6 -1.48 1.77 11.51
C SER A 6 -0.17 1.37 12.17
N THR A 7 0.89 1.16 11.40
CA THR A 7 2.17 0.68 11.93
C THR A 7 3.36 1.19 11.12
N GLY A 8 4.44 1.51 11.83
CA GLY A 8 5.75 1.80 11.25
C GLY A 8 6.74 0.71 11.62
N ILE A 9 7.15 -0.08 10.63
CA ILE A 9 8.06 -1.23 10.80
C ILE A 9 9.36 -0.89 10.09
N LYS A 10 10.51 -1.18 10.72
CA LYS A 10 11.81 -0.93 10.08
C LYS A 10 12.04 -1.89 8.92
N ASN A 11 12.80 -1.46 7.91
CA ASN A 11 13.11 -2.28 6.72
C ASN A 11 13.78 -3.63 7.03
N ASN A 12 14.44 -3.77 8.19
CA ASN A 12 15.05 -5.01 8.67
C ASN A 12 14.16 -5.84 9.61
N GLU A 13 12.90 -5.44 9.83
CA GLU A 13 11.95 -6.06 10.77
C GLU A 13 10.73 -6.68 10.04
N LEU A 14 10.91 -7.17 8.81
CA LEU A 14 9.84 -7.75 7.98
C LEU A 14 9.09 -8.90 8.67
N GLU A 15 9.77 -9.69 9.52
CA GLU A 15 9.13 -10.78 10.25
C GLU A 15 8.04 -10.26 11.20
N THR A 16 8.18 -9.05 11.74
CA THR A 16 7.13 -8.42 12.57
C THR A 16 5.86 -8.19 11.75
N LEU A 17 5.96 -7.71 10.51
CA LEU A 17 4.79 -7.49 9.65
C LEU A 17 4.09 -8.82 9.30
N LYS A 18 4.87 -9.87 9.05
CA LYS A 18 4.35 -11.22 8.81
C LYS A 18 3.62 -11.77 10.04
N ILE A 19 4.17 -11.60 11.24
CA ILE A 19 3.51 -12.00 12.50
C ILE A 19 2.18 -11.26 12.66
N ILE A 20 2.14 -9.95 12.37
CA ILE A 20 0.92 -9.15 12.40
C ILE A 20 -0.12 -9.74 11.44
N PHE A 21 0.22 -9.98 10.18
CA PHE A 21 -0.74 -10.52 9.21
C PHE A 21 -1.26 -11.91 9.58
N ASN A 22 -0.39 -12.78 10.11
CA ASN A 22 -0.78 -14.12 10.54
C ASN A 22 -1.68 -14.12 11.78
N SER A 23 -1.45 -13.18 12.70
CA SER A 23 -2.18 -13.07 13.97
C SER A 23 -3.50 -12.32 13.81
N CYS A 24 -3.52 -11.29 12.98
CA CYS A 24 -4.67 -10.42 12.74
C CYS A 24 -5.47 -10.86 11.50
N LYS A 25 -6.03 -12.08 11.53
CA LYS A 25 -6.74 -12.67 10.38
C LYS A 25 -7.93 -11.86 9.86
N TYR A 26 -8.46 -10.94 10.66
CA TYR A 26 -9.63 -10.10 10.33
C TYR A 26 -9.25 -8.66 10.02
N LEU A 27 -7.95 -8.39 9.86
CA LEU A 27 -7.46 -7.10 9.44
C LEU A 27 -7.90 -6.85 8.00
N GLU A 28 -8.68 -5.79 7.80
CA GLU A 28 -9.23 -5.37 6.51
C GLU A 28 -8.48 -4.16 5.96
N SER A 29 -7.99 -3.29 6.85
CA SER A 29 -7.24 -2.08 6.49
C SER A 29 -5.90 -2.03 7.23
N ILE A 30 -4.84 -1.69 6.51
CA ILE A 30 -3.54 -1.42 7.09
C ILE A 30 -2.91 -0.16 6.51
N LYS A 31 -2.47 0.74 7.39
CA LYS A 31 -1.58 1.86 7.09
C LYS A 31 -0.16 1.48 7.45
N ILE A 32 0.74 1.50 6.48
CA ILE A 32 2.15 1.14 6.63
C ILE A 32 3.00 2.39 6.39
N TRP A 33 3.88 2.71 7.33
CA TRP A 33 4.83 3.80 7.14
C TRP A 33 5.97 3.35 6.24
N CYS A 34 6.27 4.16 5.22
CA CYS A 34 7.27 3.89 4.21
C CYS A 34 8.37 4.96 4.20
N GLY A 35 9.55 4.55 3.72
CA GLY A 35 10.70 5.42 3.51
C GLY A 35 11.66 5.55 4.69
N GLY A 36 12.89 5.95 4.38
CA GLY A 36 13.94 6.22 5.37
C GLY A 36 14.36 4.95 6.08
N LYS A 37 14.11 4.88 7.38
CA LYS A 37 14.38 3.68 8.20
C LYS A 37 13.24 2.64 8.18
N PHE A 38 12.08 3.00 7.64
CA PHE A 38 10.91 2.12 7.56
C PHE A 38 10.95 1.28 6.28
N LEU A 39 9.91 0.47 6.06
CA LEU A 39 9.79 -0.38 4.87
C LEU A 39 9.87 0.45 3.58
N SER A 40 10.45 -0.13 2.54
CA SER A 40 10.15 0.35 1.19
C SER A 40 8.72 0.00 0.79
N GLU A 41 8.21 0.69 -0.20
CA GLU A 41 6.89 0.51 -0.80
C GLU A 41 6.79 -0.90 -1.37
N LYS A 42 7.83 -1.33 -2.10
CA LYS A 42 7.96 -2.70 -2.59
C LYS A 42 7.84 -3.71 -1.45
N GLN A 43 8.58 -3.53 -0.36
CA GLN A 43 8.49 -4.42 0.80
C GLN A 43 7.07 -4.42 1.39
N ALA A 44 6.44 -3.26 1.54
CA ALA A 44 5.07 -3.15 2.05
C ALA A 44 4.06 -3.88 1.16
N LEU A 45 4.16 -3.71 -0.16
CA LEU A 45 3.32 -4.35 -1.17
C LEU A 45 3.51 -5.86 -1.17
N ASP A 46 4.75 -6.33 -1.29
CA ASP A 46 5.11 -7.76 -1.33
C ASP A 46 4.63 -8.49 -0.08
N MET A 47 4.85 -7.90 1.11
CA MET A 47 4.42 -8.49 2.36
C MET A 47 2.89 -8.55 2.47
N THR A 48 2.20 -7.52 1.96
CA THR A 48 0.73 -7.47 1.97
C THR A 48 0.14 -8.55 1.08
N VAL A 49 0.59 -8.70 -0.17
CA VAL A 49 0.04 -9.75 -1.06
C VAL A 49 0.37 -11.15 -0.57
N LYS A 50 1.56 -11.34 0.02
CA LYS A 50 2.04 -12.66 0.40
C LYS A 50 1.41 -13.20 1.68
N TYR A 51 1.22 -12.35 2.69
CA TYR A 51 0.86 -12.82 4.04
C TYR A 51 -0.53 -12.37 4.51
N SER A 52 -1.09 -11.30 3.93
CA SER A 52 -2.40 -10.84 4.37
C SER A 52 -3.53 -11.69 3.79
N GLN A 53 -4.56 -11.96 4.59
CA GLN A 53 -5.71 -12.77 4.16
C GLN A 53 -6.93 -11.91 3.81
N ASN A 54 -7.22 -10.89 4.62
CA ASN A 54 -8.48 -10.15 4.54
C ASN A 54 -8.34 -8.67 4.17
N ILE A 55 -7.10 -8.20 3.96
CA ILE A 55 -6.84 -6.81 3.58
C ILE A 55 -7.49 -6.50 2.23
N ASN A 56 -8.32 -5.47 2.24
CA ASN A 56 -8.90 -4.82 1.07
C ASN A 56 -8.59 -3.32 1.03
N GLU A 57 -7.96 -2.75 2.06
CA GLU A 57 -7.47 -1.38 2.07
C GLU A 57 -6.01 -1.34 2.50
N LEU A 58 -5.16 -0.78 1.64
CA LEU A 58 -3.74 -0.56 1.89
C LEU A 58 -3.44 0.93 1.78
N ILE A 59 -2.86 1.49 2.83
CA ILE A 59 -2.45 2.88 2.89
C ILE A 59 -0.92 2.93 3.03
N LEU A 60 -0.23 3.49 2.06
CA LEU A 60 1.22 3.74 2.13
C LEU A 60 1.44 5.17 2.61
N TYR A 61 2.09 5.33 3.75
CA TYR A 61 2.28 6.61 4.42
C TYR A 61 3.76 7.00 4.42
N HIS A 62 4.12 8.01 3.62
CA HIS A 62 5.49 8.45 3.41
C HIS A 62 5.85 9.62 4.32
N LYS A 63 6.37 9.32 5.51
CA LYS A 63 6.62 10.31 6.57
C LYS A 63 7.67 11.38 6.21
N PHE A 64 8.48 11.16 5.19
CA PHE A 64 9.60 12.02 4.83
C PHE A 64 9.58 12.32 3.32
N THR A 65 10.20 13.42 2.91
CA THR A 65 10.52 13.75 1.51
C THR A 65 11.56 12.76 0.98
N ILE A 66 11.11 11.55 0.69
CA ILE A 66 11.93 10.48 0.14
C ILE A 66 11.25 10.05 -1.15
N GLN A 67 12.06 10.03 -2.20
CA GLN A 67 11.63 9.69 -3.54
C GLN A 67 10.97 8.30 -3.56
N PHE A 68 9.79 8.25 -4.17
CA PHE A 68 9.10 7.01 -4.46
C PHE A 68 9.94 6.17 -5.43
N ASN A 69 10.42 5.01 -4.96
CA ASN A 69 11.41 4.19 -5.69
C ASN A 69 10.83 2.88 -6.23
N LEU A 70 9.52 2.68 -6.15
CA LEU A 70 8.87 1.49 -6.71
C LEU A 70 8.89 1.57 -8.24
N LEU A 71 9.40 0.53 -8.88
CA LEU A 71 9.41 0.44 -10.34
C LEU A 71 8.01 0.10 -10.88
N PRO A 72 7.66 0.57 -12.09
CA PRO A 72 6.39 0.20 -12.74
C PRO A 72 6.16 -1.31 -12.83
N GLU A 73 7.20 -2.09 -13.12
CA GLU A 73 7.10 -3.55 -13.21
C GLU A 73 6.82 -4.20 -11.86
N GLU A 74 7.32 -3.62 -10.77
CA GLU A 74 7.03 -4.07 -9.40
C GLU A 74 5.58 -3.77 -9.02
N LEU A 75 5.07 -2.60 -9.42
CA LEU A 75 3.68 -2.21 -9.22
C LEU A 75 2.72 -3.10 -10.02
N GLU A 76 3.01 -3.34 -11.30
CA GLU A 76 2.23 -4.24 -12.16
C GLU A 76 2.23 -5.66 -11.58
N SER A 77 3.39 -6.18 -11.17
CA SER A 77 3.52 -7.50 -10.53
C SER A 77 2.70 -7.62 -9.23
N PHE A 78 2.67 -6.57 -8.41
CA PHE A 78 1.81 -6.50 -7.24
C PHE A 78 0.33 -6.67 -7.60
N PHE A 79 -0.16 -5.94 -8.61
CA PHE A 79 -1.56 -6.04 -9.01
C PHE A 79 -1.90 -7.38 -9.66
N VAL A 80 -1.03 -7.95 -10.49
CA VAL A 80 -1.17 -9.33 -11.01
C VAL A 80 -1.27 -10.32 -9.85
N THR A 81 -0.43 -10.18 -8.83
CA THR A 81 -0.50 -11.05 -7.66
C THR A 81 -1.79 -10.84 -6.89
N TRP A 82 -2.26 -9.59 -6.78
CA TRP A 82 -3.52 -9.25 -6.13
C TRP A 82 -4.74 -9.91 -6.80
N THR A 83 -4.78 -9.99 -8.13
CA THR A 83 -5.89 -10.62 -8.86
C THR A 83 -6.04 -12.11 -8.53
N ASN A 84 -4.94 -12.77 -8.16
CA ASN A 84 -4.90 -14.19 -7.87
C ASN A 84 -5.21 -14.52 -6.39
N ARG A 85 -5.53 -13.52 -5.57
CA ARG A 85 -5.82 -13.73 -4.14
C ARG A 85 -7.17 -14.41 -3.94
N VAL A 86 -7.23 -15.26 -2.92
CA VAL A 86 -8.46 -15.91 -2.46
C VAL A 86 -8.73 -15.49 -1.00
N PRO A 87 -9.89 -14.88 -0.69
CA PRO A 87 -10.94 -14.47 -1.62
C PRO A 87 -10.52 -13.28 -2.49
N GLN A 88 -11.04 -13.22 -3.71
CA GLN A 88 -10.80 -12.10 -4.62
C GLN A 88 -11.56 -10.87 -4.12
N LYS A 89 -10.84 -9.94 -3.49
CA LYS A 89 -11.37 -8.67 -2.98
C LYS A 89 -10.71 -7.53 -3.75
N SER A 90 -11.52 -6.59 -4.23
CA SER A 90 -10.98 -5.37 -4.82
C SER A 90 -10.24 -4.53 -3.78
N LEU A 91 -9.12 -3.94 -4.20
CA LEU A 91 -8.23 -3.12 -3.39
C LEU A 91 -8.69 -1.65 -3.34
N SER A 92 -8.66 -1.07 -2.16
CA SER A 92 -8.59 0.37 -1.91
C SER A 92 -7.13 0.72 -1.65
N LEU A 93 -6.47 1.41 -2.57
CA LEU A 93 -5.08 1.85 -2.44
C LEU A 93 -5.04 3.35 -2.16
N VAL A 94 -4.40 3.73 -1.06
CA VAL A 94 -4.22 5.14 -0.69
C VAL A 94 -2.73 5.41 -0.51
N ILE A 95 -2.23 6.47 -1.16
CA ILE A 95 -0.87 6.95 -1.02
C ILE A 95 -0.92 8.31 -0.32
N ILE A 96 -0.20 8.43 0.78
CA ILE A 96 -0.11 9.67 1.56
C ILE A 96 1.35 10.08 1.58
N THR A 97 1.63 11.28 1.09
CA THR A 97 2.99 11.82 0.94
C THR A 97 3.12 13.20 1.58
N TYR A 98 4.35 13.65 1.83
CA TYR A 98 4.60 15.04 2.21
C TYR A 98 4.52 15.99 1.02
N ASP A 99 4.96 15.53 -0.16
CA ASP A 99 4.93 16.29 -1.41
C ASP A 99 4.37 15.40 -2.52
N GLU A 100 3.33 15.86 -3.21
CA GLU A 100 2.78 15.18 -4.38
C GLU A 100 3.84 14.94 -5.48
N LYS A 101 4.86 15.81 -5.55
CA LYS A 101 5.97 15.71 -6.52
C LYS A 101 6.87 14.49 -6.32
N ASP A 102 6.77 13.83 -5.18
CA ASP A 102 7.54 12.63 -4.84
C ASP A 102 6.64 11.39 -4.77
N SER A 103 5.43 11.44 -5.32
CA SER A 103 4.45 10.35 -5.23
C SER A 103 4.45 9.40 -6.42
N LEU A 104 3.79 8.25 -6.22
CA LEU A 104 3.53 7.24 -7.25
C LEU A 104 2.88 7.84 -8.51
N VAL A 105 2.04 8.88 -8.37
CA VAL A 105 1.27 9.48 -9.47
C VAL A 105 2.06 10.46 -10.34
N LYS A 106 3.37 10.63 -10.10
CA LYS A 106 4.21 11.41 -11.03
C LYS A 106 4.73 10.58 -12.21
N ASN A 107 4.81 9.27 -12.06
CA ASN A 107 5.23 8.40 -13.13
C ASN A 107 4.01 8.04 -14.00
N ASP A 108 4.01 8.51 -15.24
CA ASP A 108 2.92 8.26 -16.20
C ASP A 108 2.65 6.76 -16.38
N GLU A 109 3.69 5.92 -16.38
CA GLU A 109 3.56 4.47 -16.49
C GLU A 109 2.85 3.88 -15.28
N ASN A 110 3.14 4.37 -14.07
CA ASN A 110 2.43 3.96 -12.86
C ASN A 110 0.94 4.35 -12.92
N ILE A 111 0.62 5.53 -13.44
CA ILE A 111 -0.76 5.98 -13.64
C ILE A 111 -1.48 5.08 -14.65
N GLU A 112 -0.83 4.75 -15.77
CA GLU A 112 -1.38 3.84 -16.78
C GLU A 112 -1.69 2.46 -16.19
N ILE A 113 -0.76 1.91 -15.41
CA ILE A 113 -0.94 0.65 -14.69
C ILE A 113 -2.13 0.73 -13.73
N ILE A 114 -2.21 1.76 -12.89
CA ILE A 114 -3.34 1.94 -11.96
C ILE A 114 -4.65 2.03 -12.71
N ASN A 115 -4.72 2.85 -13.75
CA ASN A 115 -5.94 3.02 -14.55
C ASN A 115 -6.38 1.73 -15.22
N LYS A 116 -5.43 0.92 -15.71
CA LYS A 116 -5.69 -0.43 -16.22
C LYS A 116 -6.33 -1.30 -15.14
N TYR A 117 -5.79 -1.33 -13.93
CA TYR A 117 -6.33 -2.16 -12.84
C TYR A 117 -7.62 -1.63 -12.20
N ILE A 118 -7.89 -0.34 -12.30
CA ILE A 118 -9.21 0.23 -12.01
C ILE A 118 -10.23 -0.30 -13.02
N LYS A 119 -9.93 -0.23 -14.33
CA LYS A 119 -10.82 -0.73 -15.39
C LYS A 119 -11.09 -2.24 -15.28
N LEU A 120 -10.10 -3.01 -14.82
CA LEU A 120 -10.25 -4.45 -14.55
C LEU A 120 -11.00 -4.77 -13.24
N GLY A 121 -11.39 -3.77 -12.45
CA GLY A 121 -12.12 -3.95 -11.18
C GLY A 121 -11.26 -4.46 -10.02
N VAL A 122 -9.94 -4.54 -10.22
CA VAL A 122 -8.97 -4.97 -9.20
C VAL A 122 -8.80 -3.89 -8.16
N ILE A 123 -8.72 -2.63 -8.60
CA ILE A 123 -8.70 -1.46 -7.74
C ILE A 123 -10.12 -0.87 -7.69
N LYS A 124 -10.74 -0.90 -6.52
CA LYS A 124 -12.03 -0.27 -6.26
C LYS A 124 -11.91 1.23 -6.00
N LYS A 125 -10.83 1.63 -5.31
CA LYS A 125 -10.58 3.02 -4.95
C LYS A 125 -9.09 3.28 -5.01
N PHE A 126 -8.72 4.40 -5.61
CA PHE A 126 -7.37 4.94 -5.59
C PHE A 126 -7.43 6.38 -5.09
N LYS A 127 -6.55 6.75 -4.16
CA LYS A 127 -6.33 8.15 -3.74
C LYS A 127 -4.84 8.37 -3.56
N ALA A 128 -4.31 9.46 -4.12
CA ALA A 128 -3.03 10.04 -3.71
C ALA A 128 -3.32 11.40 -3.07
N THR A 129 -2.69 11.71 -1.95
CA THR A 129 -2.98 12.90 -1.13
C THR A 129 -1.76 13.30 -0.32
N ASP A 130 -1.72 14.54 0.13
CA ASP A 130 -0.72 15.00 1.11
C ASP A 130 -1.18 14.81 2.57
N PHE A 131 -0.30 15.15 3.54
CA PHE A 131 -0.61 15.11 4.96
C PHE A 131 -1.61 16.15 5.42
N GLU A 132 -1.65 17.31 4.77
CA GLU A 132 -2.53 18.40 5.17
C GLU A 132 -3.99 17.97 5.01
N GLU A 133 -4.31 17.21 3.97
CA GLU A 133 -5.65 16.64 3.79
C GLU A 133 -6.01 15.52 4.79
N GLU A 134 -5.05 14.87 5.46
CA GLU A 134 -5.35 13.79 6.42
C GLU A 134 -5.80 14.32 7.78
N GLU A 135 -5.23 15.44 8.27
CA GLU A 135 -5.56 16.01 9.57
C GLU A 135 -6.98 16.60 9.65
N TYR A 136 -7.59 16.94 8.51
CA TYR A 136 -8.98 17.45 8.44
C TYR A 136 -10.05 16.35 8.27
N ASN A 137 -9.67 15.07 8.16
CA ASN A 137 -10.58 13.96 7.89
C ASN A 137 -10.61 12.90 9.02
N ILE A 138 -10.14 13.23 10.23
CA ILE A 138 -10.17 12.37 11.43
C ILE A 138 -11.36 12.73 12.32
#